data_AF-A0A183ERW6-F1
#
_entry.id   AF-A0A183ERW6-F1
#
_cell.length_a   1.000
_cell.length_b   1.000
_cell.length_c   1.000
_cell.angle_alpha   90.00
_cell.angle_beta   90.00
_cell.angle_gamma   90.00
#
_symmetry.space_group_name_H-M   'P 1'
#
loop_
_entity.id
_entity.type
_entity.pdbx_description
1 polymer ?
#
loop_
_entity_poly.entity_id
_entity_poly.type
_entity_poly.pdbx_seq_one_letter_code
_entity_poly.pdbx_strand_id
1 'polypeptide(L)'
;MVLYLNAWPAFKEHRIAVAVVRFSDTAKVQFGFGKYRSQNDILYELERIERTGGRTSITAGIDATLLEIARNRRPDARLVVILISDGNSQDPWQLVQDSARKLRRTGGEIYAVTLSREQNFLELTEYAGNARRVYVGNRINHFIEVWRRFELHC
;
A
#
# COMPACT_ATOMS: atom_id res chain seq x y z
N MET A 1 -8.95 1.33 5.86
CA MET A 1 -10.05 1.94 5.07
C MET A 1 -9.64 1.84 3.62
N VAL A 2 -10.36 1.07 2.82
CA VAL A 2 -10.12 0.99 1.38
C VAL A 2 -10.89 2.13 0.74
N LEU A 3 -10.21 3.00 0.01
CA LEU A 3 -10.85 4.02 -0.82
C LEU A 3 -11.12 3.40 -2.19
N TYR A 4 -12.40 3.31 -2.54
CA TYR A 4 -12.87 2.81 -3.82
C TYR A 4 -13.21 3.98 -4.75
N LEU A 5 -12.69 3.96 -5.97
CA LEU A 5 -13.00 4.96 -7.00
C LEU A 5 -13.23 4.28 -8.34
N ASN A 6 -14.46 4.41 -8.83
CA ASN A 6 -14.89 4.04 -10.17
C ASN A 6 -14.17 4.89 -11.23
N ALA A 7 -12.97 4.48 -11.65
CA ALA A 7 -12.36 4.90 -12.91
C ALA A 7 -11.15 4.01 -13.19
N TRP A 8 -11.40 2.78 -13.63
CA TRP A 8 -10.35 1.85 -14.08
C TRP A 8 -10.59 1.48 -15.56
N PRO A 9 -10.26 2.36 -16.52
CA PRO A 9 -10.30 1.98 -17.92
C PRO A 9 -9.00 1.23 -18.26
N ALA A 10 -9.12 -0.09 -18.42
CA ALA A 10 -8.11 -1.05 -18.90
C ALA A 10 -7.24 -1.78 -17.86
N PHE A 11 -7.85 -2.62 -17.02
CA PHE A 11 -7.15 -3.77 -16.44
C PHE A 11 -6.77 -4.73 -17.58
N LYS A 12 -5.54 -4.65 -18.11
CA LYS A 12 -5.03 -5.70 -18.99
C LYS A 12 -4.68 -6.91 -18.14
N GLU A 13 -5.51 -7.93 -18.23
CA GLU A 13 -5.29 -9.23 -17.59
C GLU A 13 -3.84 -9.69 -17.82
N HIS A 14 -3.24 -10.29 -16.79
CA HIS A 14 -1.85 -10.79 -16.77
C HIS A 14 -0.74 -9.71 -16.70
N ARG A 15 -1.01 -8.42 -16.92
CA ARG A 15 0.03 -7.38 -16.75
C ARG A 15 0.12 -6.85 -15.33
N ILE A 16 -0.99 -6.80 -14.61
CA ILE A 16 -1.05 -6.31 -13.23
C ILE A 16 -1.29 -7.49 -12.29
N ALA A 17 -0.47 -7.59 -11.24
CA ALA A 17 -0.67 -8.52 -10.14
C ALA A 17 -0.79 -7.70 -8.85
N VAL A 18 -1.85 -7.96 -8.08
CA VAL A 18 -2.12 -7.24 -6.83
C VAL A 18 -2.00 -8.21 -5.66
N ALA A 19 -1.33 -7.76 -4.61
CA ALA A 19 -1.37 -8.38 -3.30
C ALA A 19 -1.91 -7.37 -2.29
N VAL A 20 -2.65 -7.82 -1.30
CA VAL A 20 -3.19 -6.97 -0.25
C VAL A 20 -2.80 -7.52 1.10
N VAL A 21 -2.09 -6.70 1.86
CA VAL A 21 -1.74 -6.94 3.25
C VAL A 21 -2.60 -6.03 4.12
N ARG A 22 -3.32 -6.64 5.04
CA ARG A 22 -4.12 -5.95 6.05
C ARG A 22 -3.35 -5.99 7.37
N PHE A 23 -3.32 -4.88 8.10
CA PHE A 23 -2.60 -4.81 9.37
C PHE A 23 -3.37 -3.98 10.42
N SER A 24 -3.16 -4.36 11.67
CA SER A 24 -3.51 -3.63 12.89
C SER A 24 -2.33 -3.78 13.85
N ASP A 25 -2.52 -4.48 14.95
CA ASP A 25 -1.50 -4.97 15.88
C ASP A 25 -0.64 -6.08 15.27
N THR A 26 -1.26 -6.86 14.38
CA THR A 26 -0.65 -7.92 13.57
C THR A 26 -0.95 -7.69 12.10
N ALA A 27 -0.21 -8.36 11.22
CA ALA A 27 -0.42 -8.30 9.78
C ALA A 27 -0.86 -9.64 9.19
N LYS A 28 -1.75 -9.58 8.20
CA LYS A 28 -2.25 -10.74 7.46
C LYS A 28 -2.28 -10.42 5.97
N VAL A 29 -1.68 -11.29 5.16
CA VAL A 29 -1.88 -11.29 3.71
C VAL A 29 -3.32 -11.72 3.44
N GLN A 30 -4.15 -10.79 2.98
CA GLN A 30 -5.54 -11.09 2.66
C GLN A 30 -5.65 -11.82 1.31
N PHE A 31 -4.81 -11.41 0.37
CA PHE A 31 -4.44 -12.23 -0.77
C PHE A 31 -3.08 -11.82 -1.32
N GLY A 32 -2.33 -12.79 -1.83
CA GLY A 32 -1.02 -12.59 -2.43
C GLY A 32 -1.09 -12.30 -3.93
N PHE A 33 0.07 -12.02 -4.52
CA PHE A 33 0.20 -11.79 -5.96
C PHE A 33 -0.31 -13.00 -6.74
N GLY A 34 -1.07 -12.73 -7.81
CA GLY A 34 -1.53 -13.76 -8.74
C GLY A 34 -2.73 -14.59 -8.27
N LYS A 35 -3.23 -14.38 -7.04
CA LYS A 35 -4.47 -15.05 -6.56
C LYS A 35 -5.67 -14.66 -7.42
N TYR A 36 -5.83 -13.37 -7.69
CA TYR A 36 -6.90 -12.82 -8.51
C TYR A 36 -6.30 -12.18 -9.76
N ARG A 37 -6.92 -12.44 -10.91
CA ARG A 37 -6.48 -11.95 -12.23
C ARG A 37 -7.50 -11.09 -12.94
N SER A 38 -8.73 -11.01 -12.42
CA SER A 38 -9.73 -10.08 -12.93
C SER A 38 -9.82 -8.88 -12.00
N GLN A 39 -10.10 -7.72 -12.58
CA GLN A 39 -10.36 -6.51 -11.82
C GLN A 39 -11.54 -6.69 -10.86
N ASN A 40 -12.61 -7.34 -11.32
CA ASN A 40 -13.83 -7.54 -10.54
C ASN A 40 -13.56 -8.37 -9.29
N ASP A 41 -12.77 -9.45 -9.38
CA ASP A 41 -12.43 -10.27 -8.21
C ASP A 41 -11.58 -9.49 -7.20
N ILE A 42 -10.61 -8.70 -7.69
CA ILE A 42 -9.78 -7.85 -6.84
C ILE A 42 -10.64 -6.83 -6.09
N LEU A 43 -11.54 -6.15 -6.79
CA LEU A 43 -12.44 -5.17 -6.21
C LEU A 43 -13.41 -5.81 -5.21
N TYR A 44 -14.00 -6.94 -5.58
CA TYR A 44 -14.88 -7.72 -4.71
C TYR A 44 -14.20 -8.09 -3.38
N GLU A 45 -12.94 -8.51 -3.43
CA GLU A 45 -12.20 -8.89 -2.23
C GLU A 45 -11.75 -7.69 -1.41
N LEU A 46 -11.40 -6.58 -2.07
CA LEU A 46 -11.04 -5.32 -1.41
C LEU A 46 -12.21 -4.75 -0.60
N GLU A 47 -13.44 -4.81 -1.13
CA GLU A 47 -14.65 -4.34 -0.44
C GLU A 47 -14.97 -5.14 0.82
N ARG A 48 -14.52 -6.39 0.88
CA ARG A 48 -14.76 -7.31 2.00
C ARG A 48 -13.67 -7.25 3.08
N ILE A 49 -12.68 -6.37 2.93
CA ILE A 49 -11.63 -6.22 3.93
C ILE A 49 -12.17 -5.46 5.13
N GLU A 50 -12.51 -6.22 6.17
CA GLU A 50 -12.93 -5.65 7.44
C GLU A 50 -11.75 -5.02 8.20
N ARG A 51 -11.99 -3.85 8.76
CA ARG A 51 -11.05 -3.21 9.69
C ARG A 51 -11.04 -4.04 10.98
N THR A 52 -9.89 -4.60 11.36
CA THR A 52 -9.73 -5.02 12.75
C THR A 52 -9.35 -3.81 13.59
N GLY A 53 -9.96 -3.72 14.77
CA GLY A 53 -9.49 -2.83 15.82
C GLY A 53 -8.13 -3.29 16.35
N GLY A 54 -7.54 -2.48 17.23
CA GLY A 54 -6.23 -2.74 17.82
C GLY A 54 -5.25 -1.61 17.57
N ARG A 55 -4.05 -1.74 18.14
CA ARG A 55 -2.95 -0.80 17.99
C ARG A 55 -2.43 -0.83 16.54
N THR A 56 -2.19 0.32 15.92
CA THR A 56 -1.60 0.35 14.58
C THR A 56 -0.09 0.04 14.65
N SER A 57 0.34 -1.00 13.93
CA SER A 57 1.76 -1.32 13.68
C SER A 57 2.02 -1.37 12.17
N ILE A 58 2.60 -0.29 11.63
CA ILE A 58 2.96 -0.23 10.21
C ILE A 58 4.13 -1.17 9.94
N THR A 59 5.06 -1.29 10.89
CA THR A 59 6.22 -2.19 10.78
C THR A 59 5.80 -3.65 10.55
N ALA A 60 4.80 -4.15 11.29
CA ALA A 60 4.24 -5.49 11.08
C ALA A 60 3.65 -5.67 9.67
N GLY A 61 2.92 -4.65 9.18
CA GLY A 61 2.38 -4.63 7.82
C GLY A 61 3.47 -4.69 6.76
N ILE A 62 4.55 -3.94 6.95
CA ILE A 62 5.69 -3.92 6.03
C ILE A 62 6.44 -5.26 6.06
N ASP A 63 6.61 -5.91 7.21
CA ASP A 63 7.27 -7.23 7.28
C ASP A 63 6.50 -8.29 6.47
N ALA A 64 5.17 -8.34 6.60
CA ALA A 64 4.33 -9.22 5.78
C ALA A 64 4.40 -8.86 4.29
N THR A 65 4.46 -7.57 3.96
CA THR A 65 4.62 -7.09 2.58
C THR A 65 5.96 -7.50 1.98
N LEU A 66 7.05 -7.38 2.73
CA LEU A 66 8.39 -7.79 2.30
C LEU A 66 8.45 -9.30 2.05
N LEU A 67 7.80 -10.11 2.89
CA LEU A 67 7.74 -11.55 2.71
C LEU A 67 6.96 -11.93 1.43
N GLU A 68 5.84 -11.25 1.17
CA GLU A 68 5.05 -11.44 -0.05
C GLU A 68 5.84 -11.03 -1.30
N ILE A 69 6.53 -9.89 -1.26
CA ILE A 69 7.42 -9.45 -2.34
C ILE A 69 8.52 -10.48 -2.60
N ALA A 70 9.19 -10.96 -1.56
CA ALA A 70 10.30 -11.90 -1.69
C ALA A 70 9.87 -13.25 -2.29
N ARG A 71 8.64 -13.68 -2.03
CA ARG A 71 8.12 -14.99 -2.47
C ARG A 71 7.47 -14.94 -3.85
N ASN A 72 6.67 -13.92 -4.12
CA ASN A 72 5.69 -13.97 -5.20
C ASN A 72 5.82 -12.81 -6.21
N ARG A 73 6.72 -11.84 -6.00
CA ARG A 73 6.95 -10.76 -6.97
C ARG A 73 7.57 -11.31 -8.25
N ARG A 74 7.04 -10.90 -9.40
CA ARG A 74 7.69 -11.11 -10.70
C ARG A 74 8.96 -10.24 -10.82
N PRO A 75 10.13 -10.80 -11.14
CA PRO A 75 11.40 -10.07 -11.17
C PRO A 75 11.43 -8.87 -12.14
N ASP A 76 10.75 -8.99 -13.26
CA ASP A 76 10.65 -8.00 -14.34
C ASP A 76 9.55 -6.95 -14.11
N ALA A 77 8.71 -7.13 -13.09
CA ALA A 77 7.63 -6.21 -12.79
C ALA A 77 8.11 -5.01 -11.97
N ARG A 78 7.66 -3.82 -12.39
CA ARG A 78 7.69 -2.61 -11.56
C ARG A 78 6.89 -2.86 -10.28
N LEU A 79 7.49 -2.54 -9.13
CA LEU A 79 6.84 -2.65 -7.84
C LEU A 79 6.31 -1.29 -7.40
N VAL A 80 5.03 -1.25 -7.06
CA VAL A 80 4.39 -0.10 -6.42
C VAL A 80 3.76 -0.55 -5.11
N VAL A 81 4.00 0.20 -4.04
CA VAL A 81 3.47 -0.06 -2.70
C VAL A 81 2.61 1.13 -2.30
N ILE A 82 1.33 0.89 -2.01
CA ILE A 82 0.42 1.90 -1.49
C ILE A 82 0.18 1.60 -0.01
N LEU A 83 0.82 2.37 0.86
CA LEU A 83 0.60 2.32 2.31
C LEU A 83 -0.61 3.18 2.65
N ILE A 84 -1.69 2.53 3.09
CA ILE A 84 -2.89 3.21 3.57
C ILE A 84 -2.95 3.09 5.09
N SER A 85 -2.74 4.19 5.80
CA SER A 85 -2.74 4.24 7.27
C SER A 85 -3.15 5.63 7.74
N ASP A 86 -3.70 5.74 8.95
CA ASP A 86 -3.85 7.04 9.63
C ASP A 86 -2.51 7.64 10.06
N GLY A 87 -1.40 6.90 9.90
CA GLY A 87 -0.04 7.38 10.11
C GLY A 87 0.30 7.60 11.57
N ASN A 88 -0.40 6.97 12.51
CA ASN A 88 -0.08 7.03 13.94
C ASN A 88 0.26 5.64 14.44
N SER A 89 1.32 5.03 13.90
CA SER A 89 1.75 3.77 14.46
C SER A 89 2.25 3.99 15.88
N GLN A 90 2.10 2.97 16.72
CA GLN A 90 2.72 2.98 18.03
C GLN A 90 4.07 2.23 18.00
N ASP A 91 4.71 2.18 16.84
CA ASP A 91 6.00 1.52 16.67
C ASP A 91 7.13 2.45 17.13
N PRO A 92 8.15 1.94 17.85
CA PRO A 92 9.36 2.69 18.16
C PRO A 92 10.01 3.28 16.89
N TRP A 93 10.44 4.53 16.96
CA TRP A 93 11.01 5.25 15.81
C TRP A 93 12.17 4.50 15.12
N GLN A 94 13.04 3.84 15.89
CA GLN A 94 14.11 3.02 15.34
C GLN A 94 13.59 1.88 14.45
N LEU A 95 12.49 1.22 14.86
CA LEU A 95 11.86 0.16 14.07
C LEU A 95 11.20 0.73 12.80
N VAL A 96 10.61 1.92 12.87
CA VAL A 96 10.08 2.64 11.71
C VAL A 96 11.19 2.89 10.69
N GLN A 97 12.33 3.45 11.12
CA GLN A 97 13.46 3.74 10.23
C GLN A 97 14.03 2.49 9.58
N ASP A 98 14.22 1.40 10.34
CA ASP A 98 14.76 0.17 9.80
C ASP A 98 13.78 -0.54 8.87
N SER A 99 12.48 -0.56 9.21
CA SER A 99 11.42 -1.10 8.36
C SER A 99 11.28 -0.33 7.04
N ALA A 100 11.22 1.01 7.11
CA ALA A 100 11.18 1.88 5.95
C ALA A 100 12.43 1.73 5.06
N ARG A 101 13.62 1.58 5.65
CA ARG A 101 14.85 1.30 4.90
C ARG A 101 14.76 -0.02 4.15
N LYS A 102 14.29 -1.09 4.79
CA LYS A 102 14.09 -2.41 4.14
C LYS A 102 13.10 -2.31 3.00
N LEU A 103 11.98 -1.62 3.20
CA LEU A 103 10.97 -1.41 2.16
C LEU A 103 11.53 -0.65 0.96
N ARG A 104 12.23 0.47 1.18
CA ARG A 104 12.85 1.26 0.10
C ARG A 104 13.91 0.47 -0.68
N ARG A 105 14.64 -0.44 -0.03
CA ARG A 105 15.64 -1.31 -0.68
C ARG A 105 15.03 -2.32 -1.68
N THR A 106 13.71 -2.53 -1.67
CA THR A 106 13.05 -3.34 -2.71
C THR A 106 13.05 -2.69 -4.09
N GLY A 107 13.42 -1.41 -4.18
CA GLY A 107 13.32 -0.59 -5.39
C GLY A 107 11.89 -0.21 -5.76
N GLY A 108 10.92 -0.49 -4.89
CA GLY A 108 9.51 -0.15 -5.11
C GLY A 108 9.23 1.34 -4.97
N GLU A 109 8.26 1.82 -5.73
CA GLU A 109 7.69 3.16 -5.55
C GLU A 109 6.64 3.13 -4.45
N ILE A 110 6.93 3.83 -3.36
CA ILE A 110 6.10 3.79 -2.15
C ILE A 110 5.30 5.08 -2.06
N TYR A 111 3.99 4.93 -1.96
CA TYR A 111 3.02 5.99 -1.76
C TYR A 111 2.36 5.81 -0.41
N ALA A 112 2.28 6.89 0.38
CA ALA A 112 1.53 6.89 1.62
C ALA A 112 0.23 7.68 1.41
N VAL A 113 -0.90 7.08 1.78
CA VAL A 113 -2.23 7.67 1.62
C VAL A 113 -2.96 7.62 2.95
N THR A 114 -3.46 8.75 3.41
CA THR A 114 -4.18 8.86 4.67
C THR A 114 -5.36 9.82 4.57
N LEU A 115 -6.46 9.46 5.24
CA LEU A 115 -7.60 10.35 5.45
C LEU A 115 -7.54 11.07 6.81
N SER A 116 -6.65 10.65 7.70
CA SER A 116 -6.45 11.32 8.99
C SER A 116 -5.80 12.68 8.78
N ARG A 117 -6.21 13.68 9.57
CA ARG A 117 -5.54 15.00 9.67
C ARG A 117 -4.55 15.07 10.83
N GLU A 118 -4.57 14.07 11.71
CA GLU A 118 -3.70 13.97 12.89
C GLU A 118 -2.58 12.93 12.69
N GLN A 119 -2.27 12.60 11.43
CA GLN A 119 -1.23 11.67 11.04
C GLN A 119 0.17 12.14 11.47
N ASN A 120 1.03 11.19 11.84
CA ASN A 120 2.47 11.40 11.88
C ASN A 120 3.01 11.47 10.44
N PHE A 121 3.06 12.70 9.90
CA PHE A 121 3.55 12.94 8.54
C PHE A 121 5.02 12.52 8.37
N LEU A 122 5.84 12.61 9.42
CA LEU A 122 7.24 12.20 9.38
C LEU A 122 7.36 10.68 9.23
N GLU A 123 6.57 9.92 9.98
CA GLU A 123 6.51 8.46 9.83
C GLU A 123 6.11 8.04 8.41
N LEU A 124 5.01 8.61 7.88
CA LEU A 124 4.56 8.31 6.52
C LEU A 124 5.61 8.71 5.46
N THR A 125 6.31 9.82 5.68
CA THR A 125 7.41 10.28 4.81
C THR A 125 8.61 9.34 4.87
N GLU A 126 8.92 8.79 6.04
CA GLU A 126 10.02 7.84 6.23
C GLU A 126 9.82 6.59 5.37
N TYR A 127 8.60 6.02 5.39
CA TYR A 127 8.24 4.90 4.52
C TYR A 127 8.21 5.27 3.03
N ALA A 128 7.59 6.39 2.67
CA ALA A 128 7.49 6.83 1.28
C ALA A 128 8.85 7.22 0.66
N GLY A 129 9.81 7.60 1.51
CA GLY A 129 11.12 8.14 1.13
C GLY A 129 11.08 9.52 0.48
N ASN A 130 9.90 10.09 0.27
CA ASN A 130 9.70 11.40 -0.32
C ASN A 130 8.36 11.99 0.13
N ALA A 131 8.39 13.18 0.73
CA ALA A 131 7.20 13.88 1.21
C ALA A 131 6.16 14.17 0.10
N ARG A 132 6.59 14.28 -1.17
CA ARG A 132 5.70 14.46 -2.32
C ARG A 132 4.87 13.20 -2.66
N ARG A 133 5.20 12.05 -2.06
CA ARG A 133 4.45 10.80 -2.21
C ARG A 133 3.52 10.52 -1.02
N VAL A 134 3.32 11.50 -0.14
CA VAL A 134 2.42 11.42 1.02
C VAL A 134 1.16 12.25 0.76
N TYR A 135 0.03 11.58 0.59
CA TYR A 135 -1.28 12.17 0.29
C TYR A 135 -2.17 12.12 1.51
N VAL A 136 -2.71 13.29 1.89
CA VAL A 136 -3.47 13.50 3.12
C VAL A 136 -4.82 14.14 2.77
N GLY A 137 -5.92 13.60 3.29
CA GLY A 137 -7.25 14.21 3.22
C GLY A 137 -7.69 14.56 1.79
N ASN A 138 -7.90 15.84 1.50
CA ASN A 138 -8.34 16.32 0.19
C ASN A 138 -7.32 16.07 -0.95
N ARG A 139 -6.04 15.85 -0.62
CA ARG A 139 -5.01 15.52 -1.63
C ARG A 139 -5.14 14.10 -2.17
N ILE A 140 -6.00 13.27 -1.59
CA ILE A 140 -6.26 11.93 -2.12
C ILE A 140 -6.78 12.02 -3.55
N ASN A 141 -7.61 13.01 -3.89
CA ASN A 141 -8.09 13.17 -5.27
C ASN A 141 -6.94 13.29 -6.27
N HIS A 142 -5.84 13.95 -5.89
CA HIS A 142 -4.65 14.04 -6.71
C HIS A 142 -3.88 12.71 -6.79
N PHE A 143 -3.86 11.91 -5.72
CA PHE A 143 -3.33 10.55 -5.79
C PHE A 143 -4.03 9.71 -6.85
N ILE A 144 -5.36 9.85 -6.99
CA ILE A 144 -6.15 9.16 -8.02
C ILE A 144 -5.67 9.55 -9.41
N GLU A 145 -5.43 10.84 -9.66
CA GLU A 145 -4.96 11.34 -10.94
C GLU A 145 -3.56 10.81 -11.27
N VAL A 146 -2.66 10.79 -10.28
CA VAL A 146 -1.32 10.22 -10.40
C VAL A 146 -1.41 8.72 -10.69
N TRP A 147 -2.28 8.00 -9.99
CA TRP A 147 -2.52 6.58 -10.20
C TRP A 147 -3.03 6.28 -11.61
N ARG A 148 -4.01 7.03 -12.11
CA ARG A 148 -4.51 6.86 -13.50
C ARG A 148 -3.41 7.04 -14.54
N ARG A 149 -2.42 7.91 -14.31
CA ARG A 149 -1.28 8.06 -15.23
C ARG A 149 -0.35 6.85 -15.22
N PHE A 150 -0.23 6.13 -14.11
CA PHE A 150 0.55 4.89 -14.05
C PHE A 150 -0.03 3.77 -14.94
N GLU A 151 -1.34 3.75 -15.10
CA GLU A 151 -2.02 2.75 -15.94
C GLU A 151 -1.81 2.98 -17.44
N LEU A 152 -1.60 4.23 -17.86
CA LEU A 152 -1.41 4.60 -19.27
C LEU A 152 -0.03 4.25 -19.83
N HIS A 153 0.96 3.96 -18.97
CA HIS A 153 2.36 3.73 -19.38
C HIS A 153 2.88 2.34 -19.02
N CYS A 154 2.03 1.48 -18.44
CA CYS A 154 2.27 0.05 -18.36
C CYS A 154 1.73 -0.63 -19.61
#